data_AF-A0A7V8AH64-F1
#
_entry.id   AF-A0A7V8AH64-F1
#
_cell.length_a   1.000
_cell.length_b   1.000
_cell.length_c   1.000
_cell.angle_alpha   90.00
_cell.angle_beta   90.00
_cell.angle_gamma   90.00
#
_symmetry.space_group_name_H-M   'P 1'
#
loop_
_entity.id
_entity.type
_entity.pdbx_description
1 polymer ?
#
loop_
_entity_poly.entity_id
_entity_poly.type
_entity_poly.pdbx_seq_one_letter_code
_entity_poly.pdbx_strand_id
1 'polypeptide(L)'
;MIYNQGMGYKPKKGLAHREIDGAVYIVDAAGSRLHRLNETGSFIWKSLAAGRSSRAIAGALAAEFEVEVPAAEADAGRFIRELEKAGLLEK
;
A
#
# COMPACT_ATOMS: atom_id res chain seq x y z
N MET A 1 -18.34 -4.13 -13.20
CA MET A 1 -17.22 -3.99 -12.24
C MET A 1 -16.16 -3.13 -12.89
N ILE A 2 -15.99 -1.89 -12.45
CA ILE A 2 -15.10 -0.93 -13.10
C ILE A 2 -13.67 -1.20 -12.64
N TYR A 3 -12.87 -1.84 -13.49
CA TYR A 3 -11.42 -1.94 -13.32
C TYR A 3 -10.80 -0.56 -13.56
N ASN A 4 -10.67 0.25 -12.53
CA ASN A 4 -10.01 1.55 -12.63
C ASN A 4 -8.49 1.36 -12.72
N GLN A 5 -8.01 1.02 -13.92
CA GLN A 5 -6.62 1.02 -14.32
C GLN A 5 -6.14 2.48 -14.39
N GLY A 6 -5.17 2.89 -13.55
CA GLY A 6 -4.32 4.06 -13.86
C GLY A 6 -4.36 5.29 -12.96
N MET A 7 -5.00 5.29 -11.78
CA MET A 7 -4.76 6.34 -10.78
C MET A 7 -3.62 5.90 -9.86
N GLY A 8 -2.43 6.45 -10.07
CA GLY A 8 -1.22 6.11 -9.31
C GLY A 8 -1.30 6.68 -7.91
N TYR A 9 -1.88 5.93 -6.97
CA TYR A 9 -1.86 6.31 -5.56
C TYR A 9 -0.44 6.48 -5.04
N LYS A 10 -0.23 7.52 -4.24
CA LYS A 10 1.01 7.78 -3.53
C LYS A 10 0.72 7.99 -2.05
N PRO A 11 1.66 7.69 -1.14
CA PRO A 11 1.55 8.11 0.25
C PRO A 11 1.26 9.61 0.34
N LYS A 12 0.24 9.98 1.12
CA LYS A 12 -0.13 11.37 1.35
C LYS A 12 1.06 12.15 1.94
N LYS A 13 1.27 13.36 1.45
CA LYS A 13 2.34 14.23 1.98
C LYS A 13 2.14 14.54 3.47
N GLY A 14 3.25 14.68 4.19
CA GLY A 14 3.25 15.01 5.62
C GLY A 14 3.10 13.80 6.55
N LEU A 15 2.93 12.59 6.01
CA LEU A 15 3.01 11.37 6.80
C LEU A 15 4.47 10.98 7.04
N ALA A 16 4.86 10.87 8.30
CA ALA A 16 6.13 10.24 8.64
C ALA A 16 5.95 8.72 8.63
N HIS A 17 6.93 7.98 8.12
CA HIS A 17 6.92 6.53 8.24
C HIS A 17 8.32 6.00 8.53
N ARG A 18 8.37 4.85 9.21
CA ARG A 18 9.61 4.15 9.55
C ARG A 18 9.38 2.66 9.50
N GLU A 19 10.35 1.94 8.98
CA GLU A 19 10.41 0.49 9.09
C GLU A 19 11.13 0.07 10.38
N ILE A 20 10.50 -0.82 11.13
CA ILE A 20 11.00 -1.41 12.38
C ILE A 20 10.62 -2.89 12.35
N ASP A 21 11.61 -3.77 12.42
CA ASP A 21 11.42 -5.23 12.43
C ASP A 21 10.54 -5.73 11.26
N GLY A 22 10.84 -5.28 10.04
CA GLY A 22 10.11 -5.64 8.82
C GLY A 22 8.71 -5.00 8.67
N ALA A 23 8.21 -4.32 9.71
CA ALA A 23 6.92 -3.64 9.69
C ALA A 23 7.07 -2.14 9.47
N VAL A 24 6.25 -1.57 8.60
CA VAL A 24 6.16 -0.12 8.41
C VAL A 24 5.18 0.46 9.43
N TYR A 25 5.64 1.48 10.14
CA TYR A 25 4.85 2.31 11.03
C TYR A 25 4.63 3.67 10.36
N ILE A 26 3.37 4.08 10.22
CA ILE A 26 2.97 5.37 9.64
C ILE A 26 2.39 6.24 10.74
N VAL A 27 2.98 7.42 10.91
CA VAL A 27 2.54 8.44 11.85
C VAL A 27 1.75 9.50 11.10
N ASP A 28 0.45 9.55 11.34
CA ASP A 28 -0.42 10.65 10.94
C ASP A 28 -0.60 11.61 12.13
N ALA A 29 0.28 12.62 12.20
CA ALA A 29 0.24 13.61 13.27
C ALA A 29 -1.04 14.47 13.22
N ALA A 30 -1.58 14.74 12.04
CA ALA A 30 -2.79 15.53 11.88
C ALA A 30 -4.02 14.76 12.40
N GLY A 31 -4.10 13.47 12.10
CA GLY A 31 -5.15 12.58 12.61
C GLY A 31 -4.91 12.06 14.03
N SER A 32 -3.74 12.32 14.63
CA SER A 32 -3.28 11.73 15.90
C SER A 32 -3.37 10.20 15.90
N ARG A 33 -2.91 9.55 14.82
CA ARG A 33 -2.98 8.10 14.61
C ARG A 33 -1.61 7.50 14.28
N LEU A 34 -1.39 6.29 14.78
CA LEU A 34 -0.26 5.43 14.42
C LEU A 34 -0.81 4.17 13.75
N HIS A 35 -0.38 3.91 12.51
CA HIS A 35 -0.73 2.71 11.78
C HIS A 35 0.48 1.79 11.72
N ARG A 36 0.28 0.51 12.06
CA ARG A 36 1.28 -0.54 11.83
C ARG A 36 0.82 -1.38 10.66
N LEU A 37 1.68 -1.52 9.65
CA LEU A 37 1.44 -2.41 8.53
C LEU A 37 2.09 -3.77 8.81
N ASN A 38 1.43 -4.85 8.39
CA ASN A 38 2.06 -6.16 8.33
C ASN A 38 3.08 -6.20 7.19
N GLU A 39 3.76 -7.33 7.00
CA GLU A 39 4.81 -7.49 5.98
C GLU A 39 4.30 -7.19 4.56
N THR A 40 3.21 -7.82 4.15
CA THR A 40 2.55 -7.60 2.84
C THR A 40 2.14 -6.13 2.66
N GLY A 41 1.52 -5.52 3.66
CA GLY A 41 1.12 -4.12 3.63
C GLY A 41 2.31 -3.16 3.58
N SER A 42 3.39 -3.50 4.28
CA SER A 42 4.66 -2.78 4.26
C SER A 42 5.30 -2.79 2.87
N PHE A 43 5.27 -3.95 2.20
CA PHE A 43 5.71 -4.09 0.82
C PHE A 43 4.90 -3.22 -0.15
N ILE A 44 3.57 -3.23 -0.02
CA ILE A 44 2.67 -2.40 -0.84
C ILE A 44 2.96 -0.92 -0.60
N TRP A 45 3.08 -0.49 0.66
CA TRP A 45 3.38 0.90 1.01
C TRP A 45 4.68 1.38 0.38
N LYS A 46 5.78 0.62 0.54
CA LYS A 46 7.08 0.97 -0.05
C LYS A 46 7.00 1.08 -1.57
N SER A 47 6.24 0.19 -2.21
CA SER A 47 6.06 0.21 -3.66
C SER A 47 5.25 1.41 -4.14
N LEU A 48 4.22 1.83 -3.41
CA LEU A 48 3.48 3.07 -3.68
C LEU A 48 4.38 4.30 -3.48
N ALA A 49 5.20 4.32 -2.41
CA ALA A 49 6.20 5.36 -2.18
C ALA A 49 7.21 5.45 -3.33
N ALA A 50 7.57 4.32 -3.95
CA ALA A 50 8.41 4.25 -5.13
C ALA A 50 7.67 4.58 -6.45
N GLY A 51 6.39 4.95 -6.39
CA GLY A 51 5.60 5.33 -7.57
C GLY A 51 5.18 4.16 -8.46
N ARG A 52 5.21 2.92 -7.96
CA ARG A 52 4.78 1.75 -8.73
C ARG A 52 3.26 1.73 -8.89
N SER A 53 2.79 1.25 -10.04
CA SER A 53 1.37 1.06 -10.28
C SER A 53 0.81 -0.12 -9.49
N SER A 54 -0.48 -0.12 -9.19
CA SER A 54 -1.16 -1.23 -8.51
C SER A 54 -0.94 -2.59 -9.18
N ARG A 55 -0.94 -2.63 -10.52
CA ARG A 55 -0.64 -3.85 -11.30
C ARG A 55 0.80 -4.33 -11.09
N ALA A 56 1.77 -3.42 -11.12
CA ALA A 56 3.17 -3.77 -10.86
C ALA A 56 3.38 -4.24 -9.41
N ILE A 57 2.66 -3.64 -8.46
CA ILE A 57 2.66 -4.04 -7.05
C ILE A 57 2.13 -5.46 -6.91
N ALA A 58 0.97 -5.77 -7.50
CA ALA A 58 0.36 -7.09 -7.41
C ALA A 58 1.25 -8.18 -8.05
N GLY A 59 1.84 -7.91 -9.21
CA GLY A 59 2.79 -8.86 -9.83
C GLY A 59 4.04 -9.09 -8.97
N ALA A 60 4.58 -8.04 -8.35
CA ALA A 60 5.72 -8.18 -7.46
C ALA A 60 5.34 -8.91 -6.14
N LEU A 61 4.12 -8.69 -5.64
CA LEU A 61 3.60 -9.37 -4.46
C LEU A 61 3.38 -10.87 -4.73
N ALA A 62 2.85 -11.22 -5.89
CA ALA A 62 2.67 -12.61 -6.31
C ALA A 62 4.01 -13.36 -6.37
N ALA A 63 5.05 -12.70 -6.89
CA ALA A 63 6.40 -13.26 -6.95
C ALA A 63 7.07 -13.36 -5.57
N GLU A 64 6.96 -12.33 -4.73
CA GLU A 64 7.59 -12.28 -3.39
C GLU A 64 6.99 -13.31 -2.43
N PHE A 65 5.67 -13.47 -2.44
CA PHE A 65 4.94 -14.32 -1.49
C PHE A 65 4.51 -15.67 -2.10
N GLU A 66 4.96 -15.99 -3.31
CA GLU A 66 4.63 -17.22 -4.05
C GLU A 66 3.11 -17.52 -4.11
N VAL A 67 2.31 -16.48 -4.39
CA VAL A 67 0.85 -16.60 -4.53
C VAL A 67 0.39 -16.38 -5.97
N GLU A 68 -0.84 -16.80 -6.28
CA GLU A 68 -1.42 -16.55 -7.60
C GLU A 68 -1.67 -15.06 -7.85
N VAL A 69 -1.38 -14.59 -9.07
CA VAL A 69 -1.55 -13.19 -9.47
C VAL A 69 -2.97 -12.65 -9.20
N PRO A 70 -4.07 -13.38 -9.49
CA PRO A 70 -5.41 -12.89 -9.19
C PRO A 70 -5.66 -12.66 -7.69
N ALA A 71 -5.09 -13.51 -6.83
CA ALA A 71 -5.19 -13.34 -5.38
C ALA A 71 -4.38 -12.12 -4.92
N ALA A 72 -3.16 -11.95 -5.42
CA ALA A 72 -2.33 -10.78 -5.14
C ALA A 72 -2.97 -9.47 -5.61
N GLU A 73 -3.62 -9.45 -6.78
CA GLU A 73 -4.36 -8.28 -7.27
C GLU A 73 -5.54 -7.93 -6.38
N ALA A 74 -6.31 -8.93 -5.94
CA ALA A 74 -7.44 -8.74 -5.04
C ALA A 74 -6.99 -8.18 -3.68
N ASP A 75 -5.95 -8.77 -3.08
CA ASP A 75 -5.43 -8.37 -1.77
C ASP A 75 -4.76 -7.00 -1.82
N ALA A 76 -3.89 -6.75 -2.79
CA ALA A 76 -3.26 -5.43 -2.96
C ALA A 76 -4.32 -4.36 -3.24
N GLY A 77 -5.32 -4.66 -4.06
CA GLY A 77 -6.44 -3.76 -4.33
C GLY A 77 -7.28 -3.48 -3.09
N ARG A 78 -7.56 -4.50 -2.26
CA ARG A 78 -8.28 -4.35 -0.99
C ARG A 78 -7.50 -3.46 -0.02
N PHE A 79 -6.20 -3.69 0.12
CA PHE A 79 -5.34 -2.95 1.02
C PHE A 79 -5.15 -1.48 0.58
N ILE A 80 -4.93 -1.21 -0.71
CA ILE A 80 -4.85 0.16 -1.25
C ILE A 80 -6.14 0.94 -0.94
N ARG A 81 -7.31 0.30 -1.07
CA ARG A 81 -8.60 0.93 -0.69
C ARG A 81 -8.70 1.20 0.80
N GLU A 82 -8.15 0.35 1.66
CA GLU A 82 -8.12 0.59 3.11
C GLU A 82 -7.24 1.79 3.45
N LEU A 83 -6.07 1.92 2.82
CA LEU A 83 -5.18 3.07 2.98
C LEU A 83 -5.82 4.37 2.46
N GLU A 84 -6.50 4.33 1.33
CA GLU A 84 -7.26 5.48 0.80
C GLU A 84 -8.36 5.90 1.77
N LYS A 85 -9.17 4.95 2.28
CA LYS A 85 -10.22 5.22 3.27
C LYS A 85 -9.67 5.75 4.60
N ALA A 86 -8.47 5.33 4.97
CA ALA A 86 -7.76 5.83 6.15
C ALA A 86 -7.18 7.24 5.92
N GLY A 87 -7.28 7.80 4.72
CA GLY A 87 -6.74 9.13 4.39
C GLY A 87 -5.21 9.14 4.27
N LEU A 88 -4.60 7.97 4.04
CA LEU A 88 -3.14 7.80 3.99
C LEU A 88 -2.56 7.91 2.58
N LEU A 89 -3.41 7.95 1.55
CA LEU A 89 -3.00 8.05 0.15
C LEU A 89 -3.57 9.31 -0.52
N GLU A 90 -2.87 9.77 -1.55
CA GLU A 90 -3.28 10.82 -2.50
C GLU A 90 -3.17 10.32 -3.94
N LYS A 91 -3.83 11.01 -4.89
CA LYS A 91 -3.83 10.68 -6.33
C LYS A 91 -2.75 11.45 -7.08
#